data_AF-A0AAV7E1T7-F1
#
_entry.id   AF-A0AAV7E1T7-F1
#
_cell.length_a   1.000
_cell.length_b   1.000
_cell.length_c   1.000
_cell.angle_alpha   90.00
_cell.angle_beta   90.00
_cell.angle_gamma   90.00
#
_symmetry.space_group_name_H-M   'P 1'
#
loop_
_entity.id
_entity.type
_entity.pdbx_description
1 polymer ?
#
loop_
_entity_poly.entity_id
_entity_poly.type
_entity_poly.pdbx_seq_one_letter_code
_entity_poly.pdbx_strand_id
1 'polypeptide(L)'
;MDDGVPRRNFVRFDRAFWASGPAINGFQSCRPIISVDGTHLYGKYKGCLLIDFALVERENIDTWTWFIACLARQVVRGRSPMCIISDRHSGIIRAVRDVFPRPHRHRFCIRHIIANLKKRYSVKDLNKMVWRCASAETMTHYDHAIQSLEEACPGAKAELTEDMSPEQWALAYDGNISFGKLTTNSSESVNSLLKRSRSLPVQALASAIFYQMNAWFVHRRDKAAQITTHLCPSVDAHLRIVVDDARDVYVVAYGHGIFQAGEHKVVMAGASLLYDQDSHRSEAIWHGEDPGCLECTEHFQTLRHWLVDERMLPYIEARLDKPLITALVERWRSETNTFHLANGEMTITLEDVAVLLGLRVDGDTVSRGDRMELARVLLRVELPPGSFQGGRLSLSWIRCQFSFCPDDATELVIQQHARAYLLHLVGATIFSDGSARGVHMAYLTLFEDFEAARNSWGAATLAFLYRELAKACRTGVVGIAGCLTLMQLWAWERLHTGRPTLLEEPAVQGGPLGSRYVKWQSYLDFMQRLPAICVEGRRIWLSRTPLICFEIVELHVPDRVMLQFGLEQVTPPEDVKHVTRFSRKGRAGEDWELYHCDYIARGEARAESVVIGQ
;
A
#
# COMPACT_ATOMS: atom_id res chain seq x y z
N MET A 1 -71.60 -27.55 41.77
CA MET A 1 -71.58 -26.23 42.43
C MET A 1 -70.56 -25.42 41.67
N ASP A 2 -71.08 -24.33 41.11
CA ASP A 2 -70.44 -23.43 40.18
C ASP A 2 -69.82 -22.31 41.02
N ASP A 3 -68.53 -22.37 41.29
CA ASP A 3 -67.83 -21.33 42.05
C ASP A 3 -67.58 -20.15 41.10
N GLY A 4 -68.57 -19.25 41.06
CA GLY A 4 -68.65 -18.02 40.25
C GLY A 4 -67.56 -16.98 40.50
N VAL A 5 -66.30 -17.37 40.45
CA VAL A 5 -65.16 -16.47 40.28
C VAL A 5 -64.98 -16.25 38.76
N PRO A 6 -65.05 -15.01 38.25
CA PRO A 6 -64.77 -14.77 36.84
C PRO A 6 -63.35 -15.27 36.56
N ARG A 7 -63.21 -16.29 35.72
CA ARG A 7 -61.91 -16.71 35.19
C ARG A 7 -61.31 -15.44 34.59
N ARG A 8 -60.34 -14.83 35.28
CA ARG A 8 -59.52 -13.77 34.69
C ARG A 8 -59.10 -14.30 33.32
N ASN A 9 -59.42 -13.55 32.26
CA ASN A 9 -58.95 -13.86 30.91
C ASN A 9 -57.42 -13.85 30.94
N PHE A 10 -56.82 -14.97 31.31
CA PHE A 10 -55.38 -15.15 31.26
C PHE A 10 -55.02 -15.22 29.80
N VAL A 11 -54.62 -14.08 29.24
CA VAL A 11 -54.03 -14.00 27.91
C VAL A 11 -52.73 -14.80 27.97
N ARG A 12 -52.72 -15.96 27.32
CA ARG A 12 -51.52 -16.79 27.21
C ARG A 12 -50.71 -16.27 26.03
N PHE A 13 -49.46 -15.91 26.29
CA PHE A 13 -48.50 -15.65 25.24
C PHE A 13 -48.30 -16.94 24.42
N ASP A 14 -48.64 -16.88 23.13
CA ASP A 14 -48.56 -18.01 22.21
C ASP A 14 -47.20 -17.99 21.48
N ARG A 15 -47.02 -17.01 20.59
CA ARG A 15 -45.81 -16.78 19.83
C ARG A 15 -45.67 -15.31 19.44
N ALA A 16 -44.44 -14.86 19.23
CA ALA A 16 -44.17 -13.53 18.69
C ALA A 16 -43.06 -13.59 17.66
N PHE A 17 -43.20 -12.81 16.59
CA PHE A 17 -42.18 -12.57 15.58
C PHE A 17 -41.83 -11.09 15.61
N TRP A 18 -40.55 -10.78 15.65
CA TRP A 18 -40.03 -9.43 15.53
C TRP A 18 -38.88 -9.43 14.54
N ALA A 19 -38.61 -8.28 13.93
CA ALA A 19 -37.42 -8.05 13.12
C ALA A 19 -37.15 -6.55 13.10
N SER A 20 -35.88 -6.15 13.14
CA SER A 20 -35.54 -4.73 13.10
C SER A 20 -35.70 -4.18 11.68
N GLY A 21 -36.23 -2.95 11.55
CA GLY A 21 -36.32 -2.26 10.26
C GLY A 21 -35.00 -2.24 9.48
N PRO A 22 -33.86 -1.91 10.12
CA PRO A 22 -32.55 -1.99 9.48
C PRO A 22 -32.18 -3.39 8.96
N ALA A 23 -32.50 -4.46 9.69
CA ALA A 23 -32.23 -5.83 9.21
C ALA A 23 -33.10 -6.18 8.00
N ILE A 24 -34.38 -5.80 8.03
CA ILE A 24 -35.31 -6.05 6.92
C ILE A 24 -34.85 -5.31 5.65
N ASN A 25 -34.51 -4.02 5.78
CA ASN A 25 -34.08 -3.20 4.65
C ASN A 25 -32.70 -3.64 4.14
N GLY A 26 -31.75 -3.89 5.05
CA GLY A 26 -30.40 -4.32 4.70
C GLY A 26 -30.34 -5.72 4.07
N PHE A 27 -31.28 -6.61 4.40
CA PHE A 27 -31.36 -7.93 3.80
C PHE A 27 -31.56 -7.89 2.28
N GLN A 28 -32.23 -6.86 1.76
CA GLN A 28 -32.41 -6.70 0.31
C GLN A 28 -31.08 -6.54 -0.44
N SER A 29 -30.06 -6.00 0.23
CA SER A 29 -28.69 -5.85 -0.31
C SER A 29 -27.77 -7.03 0.04
N CYS A 30 -28.19 -7.95 0.91
CA CYS A 30 -27.40 -9.13 1.28
C CYS A 30 -27.46 -10.22 0.20
N ARG A 31 -26.62 -11.25 0.28
CA ARG A 31 -26.81 -12.47 -0.54
C ARG A 31 -28.17 -13.10 -0.20
N PRO A 32 -28.92 -13.67 -1.19
CA PRO A 32 -30.26 -14.22 -0.99
C PRO A 32 -30.24 -15.58 -0.25
N ILE A 33 -29.61 -15.61 0.93
CA ILE A 33 -29.42 -16.79 1.77
C ILE A 33 -30.01 -16.53 3.14
N ILE A 34 -30.78 -17.48 3.65
CA ILE A 34 -31.25 -17.50 5.04
C ILE A 34 -30.79 -18.79 5.70
N SER A 35 -30.05 -18.65 6.80
CA SER A 35 -29.71 -19.76 7.69
C SER A 35 -30.75 -19.82 8.80
N VAL A 36 -31.48 -20.92 8.93
CA VAL A 36 -32.49 -21.11 9.98
C VAL A 36 -32.02 -22.15 10.99
N ASP A 37 -32.21 -21.84 12.27
CA ASP A 37 -31.84 -22.70 13.39
C ASP A 37 -32.79 -22.41 14.57
N GLY A 38 -33.03 -23.43 15.39
CA GLY A 38 -33.88 -23.38 16.57
C GLY A 38 -33.06 -23.62 17.83
N THR A 39 -33.36 -22.90 18.91
CA THR A 39 -32.71 -23.16 20.20
C THR A 39 -33.70 -23.12 21.36
N HIS A 40 -33.60 -24.10 22.25
CA HIS A 40 -34.45 -24.18 23.44
C HIS A 40 -34.09 -23.08 24.45
N LEU A 41 -35.13 -22.52 25.07
CA LEU A 41 -35.00 -21.68 26.26
C LEU A 41 -34.68 -22.53 27.50
N TYR A 42 -34.08 -21.87 28.50
CA TYR A 42 -33.70 -22.50 29.76
C TYR A 42 -34.51 -21.94 30.95
N GLY A 43 -34.53 -22.65 32.07
CA GLY A 43 -35.16 -22.18 33.31
C GLY A 43 -36.68 -22.36 33.35
N LYS A 44 -37.38 -21.43 34.03
CA LYS A 44 -38.83 -21.53 34.30
C LYS A 44 -39.70 -21.33 33.05
N TYR A 45 -39.19 -20.61 32.06
CA TYR A 45 -39.90 -20.29 30.83
C TYR A 45 -39.57 -21.32 29.76
N LYS A 46 -40.53 -22.20 29.45
CA LYS A 46 -40.41 -23.17 28.35
C LYS A 46 -40.66 -22.48 27.00
N GLY A 47 -40.06 -23.00 25.93
CA GLY A 47 -40.25 -22.49 24.57
C GLY A 47 -38.98 -22.64 23.73
N CYS A 48 -39.07 -22.21 22.46
CA CYS A 48 -37.97 -22.19 21.51
C CYS A 48 -37.80 -20.78 20.91
N LEU A 49 -36.55 -20.40 20.68
CA LEU A 49 -36.16 -19.19 19.98
C LEU A 49 -35.68 -19.58 18.57
N LEU A 50 -36.30 -19.03 17.53
CA LEU A 50 -35.98 -19.32 16.13
C LEU A 50 -35.24 -18.13 15.52
N ILE A 51 -33.94 -18.32 15.22
CA ILE A 51 -33.01 -17.28 14.70
C ILE A 51 -33.07 -15.95 15.47
N ASP A 52 -33.45 -15.97 16.75
CA ASP A 52 -33.61 -14.77 17.60
C ASP A 52 -34.66 -13.76 17.14
N PHE A 53 -35.49 -14.14 16.18
CA PHE A 53 -36.56 -13.32 15.60
C PHE A 53 -37.95 -13.85 15.92
N ALA A 54 -38.05 -15.07 16.44
CA ALA A 54 -39.33 -15.59 16.91
C ALA A 54 -39.23 -16.38 18.20
N LEU A 55 -40.12 -16.09 19.13
CA LEU A 55 -40.37 -16.92 20.31
C LEU A 55 -41.61 -17.77 20.07
N VAL A 56 -41.48 -19.09 20.18
CA VAL A 56 -42.56 -20.06 19.98
C VAL A 56 -42.64 -21.05 21.15
N GLU A 57 -43.79 -21.69 21.28
CA GLU A 57 -44.08 -22.62 22.36
C GLU A 57 -43.33 -23.96 22.24
N ARG A 58 -43.08 -24.43 21.02
CA ARG A 58 -42.24 -25.61 20.71
C ARG A 58 -41.84 -25.66 19.24
N GLU A 59 -40.85 -26.48 18.91
CA GLU A 59 -40.51 -26.80 17.53
C GLU A 59 -41.43 -27.89 16.99
N ASN A 60 -42.35 -27.52 16.09
CA ASN A 60 -43.26 -28.43 15.41
C ASN A 60 -43.54 -27.91 13.98
N ILE A 61 -44.32 -28.66 13.19
CA ILE A 61 -44.62 -28.28 11.81
C ILE A 61 -45.36 -26.93 11.74
N ASP A 62 -46.33 -26.68 12.63
CA ASP A 62 -47.11 -25.44 12.65
C ASP A 62 -46.24 -24.22 12.96
N THR A 63 -45.39 -24.30 13.99
CA THR A 63 -44.53 -23.18 14.40
C THR A 63 -43.47 -22.86 13.35
N TRP A 64 -42.86 -23.88 12.74
CA TRP A 64 -41.94 -23.67 11.63
C TRP A 64 -42.64 -23.09 10.40
N THR A 65 -43.82 -23.58 10.03
CA THR A 65 -44.57 -23.06 8.87
C THR A 65 -44.95 -21.60 9.09
N TRP A 66 -45.47 -21.27 10.27
CA TRP A 66 -45.79 -19.89 10.64
C TRP A 66 -44.56 -18.98 10.59
N PHE A 67 -43.44 -19.41 11.17
CA PHE A 67 -42.22 -18.63 11.22
C PHE A 67 -41.62 -18.37 9.83
N ILE A 68 -41.52 -19.42 9.01
CA ILE A 68 -41.01 -19.32 7.63
C ILE A 68 -41.93 -18.42 6.78
N ALA A 69 -43.25 -18.47 6.99
CA ALA A 69 -44.20 -17.55 6.34
C ALA A 69 -44.00 -16.09 6.79
N CYS A 70 -43.69 -15.85 8.07
CA CYS A 70 -43.32 -14.53 8.57
C CYS A 70 -42.04 -14.01 7.90
N LEU A 71 -40.99 -14.85 7.80
CA LEU A 71 -39.76 -14.49 7.09
C LEU A 71 -40.01 -14.16 5.61
N ALA A 72 -40.78 -14.99 4.91
CA ALA A 72 -41.13 -14.79 3.50
C ALA A 72 -41.82 -13.44 3.28
N ARG A 73 -42.82 -13.13 4.12
CA ARG A 73 -43.63 -11.91 3.98
C ARG A 73 -42.88 -10.65 4.41
N GLN A 74 -42.22 -10.69 5.57
CA GLN A 74 -41.70 -9.48 6.21
C GLN A 74 -40.26 -9.18 5.80
N VAL A 75 -39.42 -10.21 5.64
CA VAL A 75 -37.97 -10.07 5.42
C VAL A 75 -37.63 -10.28 3.95
N VAL A 76 -38.10 -11.36 3.32
CA VAL A 76 -37.75 -11.69 1.93
C VAL A 76 -38.44 -10.78 0.93
N ARG A 77 -39.72 -10.41 1.17
CA ARG A 77 -40.48 -9.45 0.36
C ARG A 77 -40.47 -9.74 -1.15
N GLY A 78 -40.70 -11.01 -1.51
CA GLY A 78 -40.82 -11.44 -2.92
C GLY A 78 -39.49 -11.67 -3.64
N ARG A 79 -38.34 -11.50 -2.98
CA ARG A 79 -37.03 -11.81 -3.54
C ARG A 79 -36.92 -13.29 -3.95
N SER A 80 -36.44 -13.54 -5.16
CA SER A 80 -36.32 -14.88 -5.75
C SER A 80 -35.14 -14.96 -6.75
N PRO A 81 -34.40 -16.08 -6.81
CA PRO A 81 -34.52 -17.26 -5.94
C PRO A 81 -33.85 -17.03 -4.57
N MET A 82 -34.21 -17.87 -3.61
CA MET A 82 -33.68 -17.85 -2.23
C MET A 82 -33.04 -19.20 -1.92
N CYS A 83 -31.93 -19.18 -1.19
CA CYS A 83 -31.36 -20.38 -0.58
C CYS A 83 -31.66 -20.39 0.92
N ILE A 84 -32.36 -21.42 1.38
CA ILE A 84 -32.59 -21.65 2.81
C ILE A 84 -31.66 -22.76 3.26
N ILE A 85 -30.84 -22.51 4.28
CA ILE A 85 -29.94 -23.50 4.87
C ILE A 85 -30.43 -23.83 6.28
N SER A 86 -30.65 -25.10 6.58
CA SER A 86 -31.13 -25.53 7.91
C SER A 86 -30.55 -26.87 8.34
N ASP A 87 -30.92 -27.32 9.54
CA ASP A 87 -30.83 -28.74 9.89
C ASP A 87 -31.82 -29.60 9.07
N ARG A 88 -31.86 -30.92 9.34
CA ARG A 88 -32.82 -31.85 8.72
C ARG A 88 -34.08 -32.08 9.55
N HIS A 89 -34.54 -31.11 10.33
CA HIS A 89 -35.79 -31.25 11.09
C HIS A 89 -36.99 -31.31 10.14
N SER A 90 -37.84 -32.33 10.31
CA SER A 90 -38.98 -32.60 9.41
C SER A 90 -39.96 -31.43 9.32
N GLY A 91 -40.14 -30.69 10.42
CA GLY A 91 -40.92 -29.46 10.47
C GLY A 91 -40.37 -28.34 9.58
N ILE A 92 -39.05 -28.19 9.52
CA ILE A 92 -38.40 -27.18 8.67
C ILE A 92 -38.48 -27.60 7.20
N ILE A 93 -38.19 -28.87 6.89
CA ILE A 93 -38.27 -29.41 5.52
C ILE A 93 -39.65 -29.16 4.92
N ARG A 94 -40.71 -29.46 5.68
CA ARG A 94 -42.08 -29.22 5.24
C ARG A 94 -42.39 -27.73 5.08
N ALA A 95 -42.06 -26.91 6.08
CA ALA A 95 -42.31 -25.47 6.04
C ALA A 95 -41.61 -24.78 4.87
N VAL A 96 -40.33 -25.11 4.60
CA VAL A 96 -39.57 -24.53 3.49
C VAL A 96 -40.12 -25.00 2.16
N ARG A 97 -40.48 -26.27 2.01
CA ARG A 97 -41.10 -26.78 0.77
C ARG A 97 -42.41 -26.05 0.45
N ASP A 98 -43.24 -25.81 1.46
CA ASP A 98 -44.57 -25.25 1.28
C ASP A 98 -44.53 -23.71 1.06
N VAL A 99 -43.57 -23.00 1.69
CA VAL A 99 -43.45 -21.53 1.61
C VAL A 99 -42.44 -21.04 0.55
N PHE A 100 -41.37 -21.80 0.32
CA PHE A 100 -40.31 -21.50 -0.64
C PHE A 100 -40.18 -22.64 -1.67
N PRO A 101 -41.20 -22.84 -2.54
CA PRO A 101 -41.13 -23.81 -3.62
C PRO A 101 -40.09 -23.39 -4.69
N ARG A 102 -39.88 -24.23 -5.71
CA ARG A 102 -39.01 -23.84 -6.85
C ARG A 102 -39.47 -22.48 -7.42
N PRO A 103 -38.55 -21.56 -7.78
CA PRO A 103 -37.11 -21.77 -8.00
C PRO A 103 -36.22 -21.67 -6.74
N HIS A 104 -36.79 -21.41 -5.55
CA HIS A 104 -36.02 -21.43 -4.31
C HIS A 104 -35.39 -22.81 -4.06
N ARG A 105 -34.34 -22.86 -3.23
CA ARG A 105 -33.65 -24.10 -2.86
C ARG A 105 -33.54 -24.24 -1.36
N HIS A 106 -33.79 -25.46 -0.88
CA HIS A 106 -33.57 -25.85 0.50
C HIS A 106 -32.33 -26.73 0.59
N ARG A 107 -31.36 -26.28 1.40
CA ARG A 107 -30.11 -26.97 1.66
C ARG A 107 -29.97 -27.36 3.12
N PHE A 108 -29.20 -28.42 3.34
CA PHE A 108 -28.92 -28.96 4.65
C PHE A 108 -27.50 -28.61 5.10
N CYS A 109 -27.39 -28.18 6.34
CA CYS A 109 -26.13 -27.85 6.98
C CYS A 109 -25.23 -29.10 7.08
N ILE A 110 -24.03 -29.02 6.51
CA ILE A 110 -23.11 -30.15 6.45
C ILE A 110 -22.65 -30.60 7.84
N ARG A 111 -22.55 -29.67 8.81
CA ARG A 111 -22.23 -30.03 10.21
C ARG A 111 -23.29 -30.96 10.80
N HIS A 112 -24.57 -30.67 10.57
CA HIS A 112 -25.67 -31.49 11.06
C HIS A 112 -25.76 -32.84 10.34
N ILE A 113 -25.51 -32.87 9.03
CA ILE A 113 -25.38 -34.12 8.28
C ILE A 113 -24.28 -34.99 8.89
N ILE A 114 -23.06 -34.45 9.06
CA ILE A 114 -21.93 -35.19 9.63
C ILE A 114 -22.23 -35.64 11.07
N ALA A 115 -22.85 -34.80 11.89
CA ALA A 115 -23.22 -35.15 13.25
C ALA A 115 -24.21 -36.32 13.29
N ASN A 116 -25.15 -36.40 12.35
CA ASN A 116 -26.09 -37.51 12.25
C ASN A 116 -25.43 -38.79 11.72
N LEU A 117 -24.57 -38.68 10.70
CA LEU A 117 -23.78 -39.82 10.20
C LEU A 117 -22.90 -40.42 11.30
N LYS A 118 -22.22 -39.59 12.09
CA LYS A 118 -21.37 -40.03 13.22
C LYS A 118 -22.12 -40.79 14.32
N LYS A 119 -23.45 -40.63 14.43
CA LYS A 119 -24.26 -41.42 15.38
C LYS A 119 -24.45 -42.86 14.90
N ARG A 120 -24.36 -43.11 13.59
CA ARG A 120 -24.62 -44.42 12.96
C ARG A 120 -23.35 -45.11 12.48
N TYR A 121 -22.35 -44.34 12.07
CA TYR A 121 -21.12 -44.85 11.46
C TYR A 121 -19.90 -44.37 12.24
N SER A 122 -19.06 -45.32 12.67
CA SER A 122 -17.82 -45.05 13.39
C SER A 122 -16.62 -45.30 12.48
N VAL A 123 -16.41 -44.41 11.50
CA VAL A 123 -15.31 -44.48 10.53
C VAL A 123 -14.29 -43.38 10.80
N LYS A 124 -12.99 -43.72 10.76
CA LYS A 124 -11.90 -42.76 10.92
C LYS A 124 -11.96 -41.72 9.79
N ASP A 125 -11.76 -40.46 10.14
CA ASP A 125 -11.78 -39.34 9.19
C ASP A 125 -13.10 -39.12 8.42
N LEU A 126 -14.22 -39.77 8.82
CA LEU A 126 -15.54 -39.60 8.19
C LEU A 126 -15.93 -38.12 8.00
N ASN A 127 -15.65 -37.28 9.00
CA ASN A 127 -15.87 -35.84 8.91
C ASN A 127 -15.14 -35.20 7.72
N LYS A 128 -13.85 -35.54 7.53
CA LYS A 128 -13.03 -34.97 6.44
C LYS A 128 -13.53 -35.46 5.08
N MET A 129 -13.89 -36.73 4.98
CA MET A 129 -14.37 -37.33 3.73
C MET A 129 -15.69 -36.70 3.28
N VAL A 130 -16.65 -36.59 4.19
CA VAL A 130 -17.96 -35.97 3.90
C VAL A 130 -17.81 -34.48 3.61
N TRP A 131 -16.92 -33.78 4.32
CA TRP A 131 -16.61 -32.37 4.00
C TRP A 131 -16.04 -32.22 2.60
N ARG A 132 -15.09 -33.08 2.19
CA ARG A 132 -14.51 -33.06 0.83
C ARG A 132 -15.57 -33.27 -0.24
N CYS A 133 -16.52 -34.18 -0.02
CA CYS A 133 -17.65 -34.36 -0.93
C CYS A 133 -18.49 -33.08 -1.02
N ALA A 134 -18.85 -32.51 0.13
CA ALA A 134 -19.74 -31.35 0.19
C ALA A 134 -19.12 -30.08 -0.41
N SER A 135 -17.82 -29.86 -0.20
CA SER A 135 -17.09 -28.68 -0.67
C SER A 135 -16.48 -28.81 -2.05
N ALA A 136 -16.67 -29.95 -2.73
CA ALA A 136 -16.20 -30.10 -4.10
C ALA A 136 -16.88 -29.09 -5.03
N GLU A 137 -16.08 -28.29 -5.73
CA GLU A 137 -16.55 -27.22 -6.62
C GLU A 137 -16.91 -27.73 -8.02
N THR A 138 -16.38 -28.88 -8.41
CA THR A 138 -16.61 -29.51 -9.71
C THR A 138 -17.21 -30.90 -9.55
N MET A 139 -17.95 -31.34 -10.57
CA MET A 139 -18.53 -32.69 -10.60
C MET A 139 -17.46 -33.77 -10.49
N THR A 140 -16.35 -33.60 -11.19
CA THR A 140 -15.21 -34.53 -11.17
C THR A 140 -14.59 -34.66 -9.78
N HIS A 141 -14.37 -33.55 -9.07
CA HIS A 141 -13.86 -33.59 -7.69
C HIS A 141 -14.86 -34.23 -6.73
N TYR A 142 -16.16 -34.00 -6.94
CA TYR A 142 -17.22 -34.64 -6.18
C TYR A 142 -17.20 -36.16 -6.41
N ASP A 143 -17.15 -36.61 -7.66
CA ASP A 143 -17.19 -38.03 -8.03
C ASP A 143 -16.00 -38.79 -7.42
N HIS A 144 -14.80 -38.20 -7.46
CA HIS A 144 -13.64 -38.77 -6.78
C HIS A 144 -13.82 -38.81 -5.25
N ALA A 145 -14.34 -37.73 -4.65
CA ALA A 145 -14.53 -37.66 -3.21
C ALA A 145 -15.60 -38.64 -2.71
N ILE A 146 -16.71 -38.78 -3.43
CA ILE A 146 -17.81 -39.67 -3.07
C ILE A 146 -17.42 -41.14 -3.26
N GLN A 147 -16.61 -41.45 -4.29
CA GLN A 147 -16.04 -42.79 -4.46
C GLN A 147 -15.12 -43.17 -3.29
N SER A 148 -14.24 -42.25 -2.87
CA SER A 148 -13.41 -42.48 -1.67
C SER A 148 -14.27 -42.72 -0.43
N LEU A 149 -15.39 -42.00 -0.28
CA LEU A 149 -16.34 -42.23 0.82
C LEU A 149 -17.04 -43.58 0.72
N GLU A 150 -17.43 -44.00 -0.49
CA GLU A 150 -18.04 -45.30 -0.74
C GLU A 150 -17.09 -46.45 -0.36
N GLU A 151 -15.81 -46.35 -0.71
CA GLU A 151 -14.79 -47.35 -0.33
C GLU A 151 -14.62 -47.48 1.18
N ALA A 152 -14.66 -46.37 1.92
CA ALA A 152 -14.49 -46.39 3.38
C ALA A 152 -15.79 -46.65 4.16
N CYS A 153 -16.93 -46.19 3.64
CA CYS A 153 -18.23 -46.24 4.30
C CYS A 153 -19.40 -46.22 3.29
N PRO A 154 -19.70 -47.37 2.66
CA PRO A 154 -20.79 -47.46 1.67
C PRO A 154 -22.14 -46.99 2.22
N GLY A 155 -22.43 -47.32 3.49
CA GLY A 155 -23.67 -46.90 4.15
C GLY A 155 -23.81 -45.39 4.30
N ALA A 156 -22.71 -44.68 4.62
CA ALA A 156 -22.75 -43.21 4.68
C ALA A 156 -22.94 -42.59 3.30
N LYS A 157 -22.35 -43.16 2.25
CA LYS A 157 -22.58 -42.73 0.87
C LYS A 157 -24.04 -42.95 0.46
N ALA A 158 -24.61 -44.14 0.72
CA ALA A 158 -26.00 -44.45 0.41
C ALA A 158 -26.96 -43.44 1.07
N GLU A 159 -26.79 -43.16 2.37
CA GLU A 159 -27.61 -42.17 3.07
C GLU A 159 -27.50 -40.75 2.46
N LEU A 160 -26.33 -40.38 1.95
CA LEU A 160 -26.11 -39.07 1.34
C LEU A 160 -26.73 -38.93 -0.06
N THR A 161 -26.89 -40.03 -0.80
CA THR A 161 -27.35 -40.02 -2.19
C THR A 161 -28.76 -40.55 -2.38
N GLU A 162 -29.27 -41.36 -1.45
CA GLU A 162 -30.60 -41.98 -1.53
C GLU A 162 -31.62 -41.21 -0.68
N ASP A 163 -31.27 -40.82 0.55
CA ASP A 163 -32.17 -40.06 1.44
C ASP A 163 -32.20 -38.55 1.11
N MET A 164 -31.23 -38.08 0.33
CA MET A 164 -31.04 -36.67 -0.01
C MET A 164 -30.52 -36.53 -1.43
N SER A 165 -30.96 -35.47 -2.11
CA SER A 165 -30.36 -35.09 -3.38
C SER A 165 -29.02 -34.37 -3.15
N PRO A 166 -27.98 -34.64 -3.99
CA PRO A 166 -26.72 -33.89 -3.94
C PRO A 166 -26.89 -32.37 -4.00
N GLU A 167 -27.91 -31.85 -4.71
CA GLU A 167 -28.22 -30.41 -4.77
C GLU A 167 -28.48 -29.79 -3.38
N GLN A 168 -28.89 -30.60 -2.41
CA GLN A 168 -29.26 -30.15 -1.07
C GLN A 168 -28.04 -30.01 -0.15
N TRP A 169 -26.89 -30.60 -0.47
CA TRP A 169 -25.75 -30.66 0.46
C TRP A 169 -24.37 -30.51 -0.18
N ALA A 170 -24.19 -30.75 -1.48
CA ALA A 170 -22.91 -30.60 -2.19
C ALA A 170 -22.86 -29.34 -3.07
N LEU A 171 -21.72 -28.64 -3.11
CA LEU A 171 -21.53 -27.44 -3.94
C LEU A 171 -21.53 -27.75 -5.44
N ALA A 172 -20.95 -28.88 -5.86
CA ALA A 172 -20.89 -29.28 -7.27
C ALA A 172 -22.26 -29.33 -7.99
N TYR A 173 -23.37 -29.46 -7.24
CA TYR A 173 -24.72 -29.58 -7.77
C TYR A 173 -25.63 -28.39 -7.46
N ASP A 174 -25.16 -27.34 -6.77
CA ASP A 174 -26.06 -26.33 -6.21
C ASP A 174 -26.35 -25.13 -7.13
N GLY A 175 -25.70 -25.06 -8.29
CA GLY A 175 -25.81 -23.93 -9.21
C GLY A 175 -25.34 -22.60 -8.60
N ASN A 176 -24.42 -22.67 -7.62
CA ASN A 176 -23.90 -21.55 -6.84
C ASN A 176 -24.95 -20.76 -6.03
N ILE A 177 -26.15 -21.32 -5.82
CA ILE A 177 -27.23 -20.61 -5.12
C ILE A 177 -26.92 -20.38 -3.63
N SER A 178 -26.06 -21.21 -3.04
CA SER A 178 -25.59 -21.06 -1.66
C SER A 178 -24.42 -20.10 -1.53
N PHE A 179 -23.83 -19.64 -2.64
CA PHE A 179 -22.61 -18.83 -2.65
C PHE A 179 -21.48 -19.45 -1.80
N GLY A 180 -21.32 -20.77 -1.89
CA GLY A 180 -20.32 -21.55 -1.15
C GLY A 180 -20.64 -21.80 0.33
N LYS A 181 -21.82 -21.42 0.82
CA LYS A 181 -22.20 -21.63 2.24
C LYS A 181 -22.73 -23.04 2.46
N LEU A 182 -22.02 -23.80 3.29
CA LEU A 182 -22.35 -25.19 3.66
C LEU A 182 -22.89 -25.34 5.08
N THR A 183 -22.79 -24.32 5.92
CA THR A 183 -23.11 -24.43 7.35
C THR A 183 -24.01 -23.31 7.85
N THR A 184 -24.66 -23.58 8.99
CA THR A 184 -25.45 -22.66 9.80
C THR A 184 -24.61 -21.94 10.86
N ASN A 185 -23.30 -21.74 10.61
CA ASN A 185 -22.37 -21.17 11.61
C ASN A 185 -22.83 -19.79 12.12
N SER A 186 -23.45 -18.99 11.24
CA SER A 186 -23.94 -17.66 11.61
C SER A 186 -25.06 -17.74 12.64
N SER A 187 -26.03 -18.65 12.50
CA SER A 187 -27.10 -18.83 13.50
C SER A 187 -26.57 -19.49 14.77
N GLU A 188 -25.66 -20.46 14.68
CA GLU A 188 -25.01 -21.10 15.84
C GLU A 188 -24.23 -20.10 16.72
N SER A 189 -23.56 -19.14 16.09
CA SER A 189 -22.80 -18.09 16.79
C SER A 189 -23.72 -17.18 17.61
N VAL A 190 -24.87 -16.77 17.05
CA VAL A 190 -25.83 -15.93 17.77
C VAL A 190 -26.52 -16.73 18.88
N ASN A 191 -26.89 -18.00 18.62
CA ASN A 191 -27.44 -18.92 19.62
C ASN A 191 -26.49 -19.12 20.82
N SER A 192 -25.18 -19.15 20.55
CA SER A 192 -24.13 -19.26 21.58
C SER A 192 -24.02 -17.98 22.40
N LEU A 193 -24.09 -16.81 21.75
CA LEU A 193 -24.04 -15.52 22.42
C LEU A 193 -25.24 -15.31 23.35
N LEU A 194 -26.43 -15.77 22.95
CA LEU A 194 -27.66 -15.65 23.73
C LEU A 194 -27.83 -16.74 24.79
N LYS A 195 -26.85 -17.65 24.95
CA LYS A 195 -26.91 -18.76 25.92
C LYS A 195 -27.25 -18.32 27.35
N ARG A 196 -26.72 -17.17 27.79
CA ARG A 196 -27.01 -16.61 29.14
C ARG A 196 -28.39 -15.95 29.21
N SER A 197 -28.83 -15.32 28.12
CA SER A 197 -30.11 -14.62 28.05
C SER A 197 -31.32 -15.56 27.98
N ARG A 198 -31.10 -16.81 27.54
CA ARG A 198 -32.15 -17.83 27.36
C ARG A 198 -32.85 -18.29 28.65
N SER A 199 -32.34 -17.93 29.83
CA SER A 199 -33.02 -18.18 31.12
C SER A 199 -33.83 -16.99 31.64
N LEU A 200 -33.78 -15.85 30.95
CA LEU A 200 -34.46 -14.62 31.35
C LEU A 200 -35.96 -14.66 31.03
N PRO A 201 -36.79 -13.86 31.73
CA PRO A 201 -38.17 -13.62 31.31
C PRO A 201 -38.25 -13.09 29.88
N VAL A 202 -39.34 -13.40 29.16
CA VAL A 202 -39.53 -13.07 27.73
C VAL A 202 -39.22 -11.61 27.41
N GLN A 203 -39.68 -10.66 28.23
CA GLN A 203 -39.42 -9.24 28.02
C GLN A 203 -37.92 -8.89 28.15
N ALA A 204 -37.23 -9.48 29.12
CA ALA A 204 -35.81 -9.27 29.32
C ALA A 204 -34.97 -9.96 28.23
N LEU A 205 -35.38 -11.15 27.76
CA LEU A 205 -34.78 -11.81 26.60
C LEU A 205 -34.92 -10.96 25.34
N ALA A 206 -36.13 -10.48 25.04
CA ALA A 206 -36.38 -9.62 23.88
C ALA A 206 -35.57 -8.31 23.96
N SER A 207 -35.48 -7.70 25.16
CA SER A 207 -34.66 -6.51 25.38
C SER A 207 -33.17 -6.79 25.16
N ALA A 208 -32.66 -7.92 25.66
CA ALA A 208 -31.27 -8.33 25.47
C ALA A 208 -30.94 -8.52 23.98
N ILE A 209 -31.82 -9.18 23.22
CA ILE A 209 -31.67 -9.33 21.76
C ILE A 209 -31.67 -7.95 21.09
N PHE A 210 -32.61 -7.07 21.43
CA PHE A 210 -32.70 -5.74 20.85
C PHE A 210 -31.44 -4.91 21.07
N TYR A 211 -30.96 -4.78 22.31
CA TYR A 211 -29.76 -4.00 22.62
C TYR A 211 -28.51 -4.57 21.97
N GLN A 212 -28.38 -5.91 21.92
CA GLN A 212 -27.26 -6.56 21.26
C GLN A 212 -27.25 -6.28 19.75
N MET A 213 -28.40 -6.42 19.09
CA MET A 213 -28.53 -6.12 17.67
C MET A 213 -28.25 -4.65 17.37
N ASN A 214 -28.74 -3.73 18.21
CA ASN A 214 -28.53 -2.31 18.04
C ASN A 214 -27.04 -1.94 18.17
N ALA A 215 -26.34 -2.50 19.15
CA ALA A 215 -24.89 -2.30 19.30
C ALA A 215 -24.12 -2.79 18.05
N TRP A 216 -24.53 -3.92 17.46
CA TRP A 216 -23.94 -4.40 16.21
C TRP A 216 -24.25 -3.51 15.01
N PHE A 217 -25.45 -2.93 14.92
CA PHE A 217 -25.78 -2.01 13.83
C PHE A 217 -24.96 -0.73 13.92
N VAL A 218 -24.81 -0.15 15.12
CA VAL A 218 -23.96 1.03 15.34
C VAL A 218 -22.51 0.73 14.94
N HIS A 219 -21.94 -0.37 15.47
CA HIS A 219 -20.57 -0.77 15.15
C HIS A 219 -20.34 -1.01 13.65
N ARG A 220 -21.30 -1.66 12.98
CA ARG A 220 -21.21 -1.90 11.53
C ARG A 220 -21.36 -0.63 10.70
N ARG A 221 -22.22 0.30 11.13
CA ARG A 221 -22.36 1.61 10.48
C ARG A 221 -21.04 2.39 10.57
N ASP A 222 -20.43 2.42 11.75
CA ASP A 222 -19.18 3.16 11.97
C ASP A 222 -18.03 2.55 11.17
N LYS A 223 -17.95 1.22 11.09
CA LYS A 223 -17.03 0.53 10.17
C LYS A 223 -17.31 0.84 8.71
N ALA A 224 -18.58 0.85 8.30
CA ALA A 224 -18.96 1.13 6.91
C ALA A 224 -18.58 2.57 6.49
N ALA A 225 -18.67 3.53 7.40
CA ALA A 225 -18.24 4.91 7.16
C ALA A 225 -16.73 5.06 6.90
N GLN A 226 -15.93 4.07 7.30
CA GLN A 226 -14.48 4.03 7.08
C GLN A 226 -14.08 3.28 5.79
N ILE A 227 -15.05 2.65 5.10
CA ILE A 227 -14.76 1.91 3.87
C ILE A 227 -14.57 2.90 2.73
N THR A 228 -13.37 2.90 2.14
CA THR A 228 -12.99 3.75 0.99
C THR A 228 -13.09 3.02 -0.35
N THR A 229 -13.33 1.70 -0.35
CA THR A 229 -13.40 0.88 -1.56
C THR A 229 -14.81 0.32 -1.77
N HIS A 230 -15.11 -0.11 -3.00
CA HIS A 230 -16.39 -0.76 -3.31
C HIS A 230 -16.46 -2.22 -2.82
N LEU A 231 -15.38 -2.74 -2.23
CA LEU A 231 -15.28 -4.12 -1.75
C LEU A 231 -15.55 -4.20 -0.24
N CYS A 232 -16.16 -5.29 0.21
CA CYS A 232 -16.27 -5.53 1.64
C CYS A 232 -14.87 -5.79 2.24
N PRO A 233 -14.57 -5.34 3.48
CA PRO A 233 -13.21 -5.33 4.01
C PRO A 233 -12.48 -6.69 3.98
N SER A 234 -13.21 -7.80 4.15
CA SER A 234 -12.60 -9.13 4.08
C SER A 234 -12.20 -9.52 2.65
N VAL A 235 -12.98 -9.13 1.65
CA VAL A 235 -12.63 -9.34 0.25
C VAL A 235 -11.56 -8.37 -0.16
N ASP A 236 -11.61 -7.10 0.26
CA ASP A 236 -10.53 -6.13 0.01
C ASP A 236 -9.21 -6.63 0.60
N ALA A 237 -9.21 -7.12 1.84
CA ALA A 237 -8.04 -7.71 2.47
C ALA A 237 -7.57 -8.99 1.76
N HIS A 238 -8.48 -9.91 1.41
CA HIS A 238 -8.11 -11.12 0.68
C HIS A 238 -7.62 -10.81 -0.73
N LEU A 239 -8.19 -9.82 -1.41
CA LEU A 239 -7.77 -9.38 -2.73
C LEU A 239 -6.42 -8.69 -2.64
N ARG A 240 -6.13 -7.92 -1.58
CA ARG A 240 -4.78 -7.42 -1.31
C ARG A 240 -3.80 -8.56 -1.11
N ILE A 241 -4.15 -9.58 -0.31
CA ILE A 241 -3.31 -10.77 -0.14
C ILE A 241 -3.10 -11.48 -1.48
N VAL A 242 -4.15 -11.74 -2.25
CA VAL A 242 -4.05 -12.40 -3.56
C VAL A 242 -3.29 -11.54 -4.56
N VAL A 243 -3.43 -10.21 -4.52
CA VAL A 243 -2.64 -9.28 -5.34
C VAL A 243 -1.19 -9.29 -4.90
N ASP A 244 -0.92 -9.31 -3.59
CA ASP A 244 0.43 -9.41 -3.05
C ASP A 244 1.07 -10.77 -3.42
N ASP A 245 0.35 -11.87 -3.27
CA ASP A 245 0.77 -13.22 -3.68
C ASP A 245 0.92 -13.32 -5.22
N ALA A 246 0.04 -12.68 -5.99
CA ALA A 246 0.10 -12.65 -7.45
C ALA A 246 1.18 -11.70 -7.99
N ARG A 247 1.68 -10.75 -7.19
CA ARG A 247 2.87 -9.97 -7.56
C ARG A 247 4.11 -10.85 -7.67
N ASP A 248 4.11 -11.99 -6.98
CA ASP A 248 5.15 -13.01 -7.07
C ASP A 248 4.86 -14.05 -8.17
N VAL A 249 3.94 -13.80 -9.12
CA VAL A 249 3.64 -14.73 -10.21
C VAL A 249 3.54 -13.99 -11.53
N TYR A 250 4.36 -14.37 -12.51
CA TYR A 250 4.25 -13.85 -13.87
C TYR A 250 3.59 -14.88 -14.80
N VAL A 251 2.89 -14.38 -15.80
CA VAL A 251 2.12 -15.18 -16.75
C VAL A 251 2.82 -15.14 -18.12
N VAL A 252 3.36 -16.27 -18.56
CA VAL A 252 4.01 -16.40 -19.88
C VAL A 252 3.02 -17.02 -20.86
N ALA A 253 2.85 -16.41 -22.04
CA ALA A 253 2.09 -17.01 -23.11
C ALA A 253 2.84 -18.24 -23.67
N TYR A 254 2.22 -19.43 -23.56
CA TYR A 254 2.77 -20.69 -24.07
C TYR A 254 2.14 -21.10 -25.42
N GLY A 255 1.60 -20.13 -26.17
CA GLY A 255 0.92 -20.36 -27.45
C GLY A 255 -0.52 -20.92 -27.30
N HIS A 256 -1.31 -20.79 -28.36
CA HIS A 256 -2.72 -21.26 -28.46
C HIS A 256 -3.66 -20.83 -27.31
N GLY A 257 -3.47 -19.62 -26.77
CA GLY A 257 -4.31 -19.11 -25.67
C GLY A 257 -4.09 -19.82 -24.33
N ILE A 258 -3.01 -20.60 -24.23
CA ILE A 258 -2.59 -21.26 -22.99
C ILE A 258 -1.48 -20.39 -22.38
N PHE A 259 -1.62 -20.14 -21.08
CA PHE A 259 -0.68 -19.35 -20.31
C PHE A 259 -0.08 -20.20 -19.19
N GLN A 260 1.23 -20.08 -18.99
CA GLN A 260 1.93 -20.71 -17.89
C GLN A 260 2.15 -19.68 -16.79
N ALA A 261 1.72 -20.00 -15.57
CA ALA A 261 2.02 -19.22 -14.38
C ALA A 261 3.36 -19.68 -13.80
N GLY A 262 4.34 -18.78 -13.68
CA GLY A 262 5.62 -19.03 -13.03
C GLY A 262 5.73 -18.22 -11.75
N GLU A 263 6.12 -18.85 -10.64
CA GLU A 263 6.43 -18.14 -9.39
C GLU A 263 7.74 -17.36 -9.56
N HIS A 264 7.75 -16.08 -9.17
CA HIS A 264 8.93 -15.43 -8.64
C HIS A 264 9.36 -16.23 -7.42
N LYS A 265 10.25 -17.20 -7.64
CA LYS A 265 11.43 -17.19 -6.77
C LYS A 265 12.06 -15.83 -6.98
N VAL A 266 11.70 -14.88 -6.12
CA VAL A 266 12.65 -13.88 -5.69
C VAL A 266 13.82 -14.72 -5.19
N VAL A 267 14.77 -14.97 -6.09
CA VAL A 267 16.13 -15.06 -5.68
C VAL A 267 16.34 -13.71 -5.03
N MET A 268 16.13 -13.64 -3.71
CA MET A 268 16.93 -12.78 -2.87
C MET A 268 18.31 -13.03 -3.43
N ALA A 269 18.82 -12.06 -4.20
CA ALA A 269 20.18 -12.10 -4.69
C ALA A 269 20.97 -12.64 -3.49
N GLY A 270 21.65 -13.77 -3.70
CA GLY A 270 22.17 -14.57 -2.59
C GLY A 270 22.88 -13.66 -1.59
N ALA A 271 23.04 -14.11 -0.35
CA ALA A 271 23.67 -13.35 0.75
C ALA A 271 24.97 -12.58 0.40
N SER A 272 25.54 -12.76 -0.79
CA SER A 272 26.58 -11.94 -1.43
C SER A 272 26.20 -10.54 -1.93
N LEU A 273 24.93 -10.18 -2.24
CA LEU A 273 24.64 -8.85 -2.85
C LEU A 273 24.36 -7.74 -1.82
N LEU A 274 23.63 -8.03 -0.74
CA LEU A 274 23.28 -7.06 0.31
C LEU A 274 24.29 -7.08 1.45
N TYR A 275 25.55 -6.77 1.12
CA TYR A 275 26.66 -6.89 2.06
C TYR A 275 26.62 -5.86 3.21
N ASP A 276 25.81 -4.80 3.12
CA ASP A 276 25.69 -3.79 4.19
C ASP A 276 24.46 -4.01 5.10
N GLN A 277 23.68 -5.09 4.91
CA GLN A 277 22.41 -5.33 5.61
C GLN A 277 22.54 -5.29 7.14
N ASP A 278 23.58 -5.90 7.73
CA ASP A 278 23.80 -5.93 9.19
C ASP A 278 23.99 -4.53 9.80
N SER A 279 24.43 -3.57 8.98
CA SER A 279 24.63 -2.16 9.37
C SER A 279 23.47 -1.25 8.96
N HIS A 280 22.43 -1.82 8.36
CA HIS A 280 21.31 -1.08 7.79
C HIS A 280 20.23 -0.79 8.84
N ARG A 281 19.64 0.40 8.81
CA ARG A 281 18.61 0.85 9.77
C ARG A 281 17.36 -0.03 9.78
N SER A 282 17.06 -0.69 8.65
CA SER A 282 15.93 -1.63 8.57
C SER A 282 16.13 -2.86 9.45
N GLU A 283 17.37 -3.19 9.83
CA GLU A 283 17.67 -4.35 10.69
C GLU A 283 16.97 -4.21 12.05
N ALA A 284 16.99 -3.00 12.62
CA ALA A 284 16.24 -2.68 13.84
C ALA A 284 14.74 -2.99 13.67
N ILE A 285 14.16 -2.63 12.52
CA ILE A 285 12.73 -2.88 12.22
C ILE A 285 12.44 -4.38 12.14
N TRP A 286 13.33 -5.18 11.55
CA TRP A 286 13.18 -6.64 11.49
C TRP A 286 13.20 -7.29 12.88
N HIS A 287 13.90 -6.69 13.84
CA HIS A 287 13.92 -7.12 15.25
C HIS A 287 12.82 -6.48 16.11
N GLY A 288 11.91 -5.71 15.49
CA GLY A 288 10.78 -5.07 16.18
C GLY A 288 11.13 -3.77 16.92
N GLU A 289 12.28 -3.17 16.64
CA GLU A 289 12.70 -1.87 17.15
C GLU A 289 12.27 -0.74 16.19
N ASP A 290 11.84 0.39 16.73
CA ASP A 290 11.52 1.59 15.95
C ASP A 290 12.67 2.61 16.09
N PRO A 291 13.51 2.81 15.04
CA PRO A 291 14.61 3.77 15.07
C PRO A 291 14.13 5.23 15.02
N GLY A 292 12.83 5.48 14.86
CA GLY A 292 12.23 6.80 14.79
C GLY A 292 12.42 7.49 13.43
N CYS A 293 11.73 8.62 13.29
CA CYS A 293 11.77 9.45 12.08
C CYS A 293 13.11 10.18 11.95
N LEU A 294 13.65 10.23 10.73
CA LEU A 294 14.85 11.03 10.43
C LEU A 294 14.58 12.53 10.56
N GLU A 295 15.56 13.24 11.11
CA GLU A 295 15.65 14.69 11.04
C GLU A 295 15.90 15.12 9.58
N CYS A 296 14.91 15.80 9.00
CA CYS A 296 15.01 16.45 7.70
C CYS A 296 15.10 17.96 7.93
N THR A 297 16.17 18.59 7.45
CA THR A 297 16.41 20.01 7.65
C THR A 297 15.86 20.81 6.47
N GLU A 298 14.90 21.71 6.75
CA GLU A 298 14.26 22.57 5.74
C GLU A 298 15.04 23.87 5.55
N HIS A 299 15.99 23.85 4.62
CA HIS A 299 16.94 24.95 4.43
C HIS A 299 16.40 26.11 3.57
N PHE A 300 15.26 25.95 2.88
CA PHE A 300 14.73 26.99 1.99
C PHE A 300 14.28 28.27 2.72
N GLN A 301 13.97 28.19 4.02
CA GLN A 301 13.61 29.37 4.81
C GLN A 301 14.75 30.40 4.87
N THR A 302 16.01 29.99 4.70
CA THR A 302 17.15 30.92 4.69
C THR A 302 17.21 31.76 3.41
N LEU A 303 16.54 31.32 2.34
CA LEU A 303 16.46 32.03 1.06
C LEU A 303 15.44 33.18 1.06
N ARG A 304 14.48 33.20 2.02
CA ARG A 304 13.41 34.23 2.10
C ARG A 304 13.88 35.67 2.24
N HIS A 305 15.13 35.89 2.63
CA HIS A 305 15.73 37.21 2.84
C HIS A 305 16.51 37.72 1.63
N TRP A 306 16.64 36.92 0.57
CA TRP A 306 17.06 37.43 -0.72
C TRP A 306 15.87 38.16 -1.34
N LEU A 307 16.12 39.26 -2.06
CA LEU A 307 15.12 39.91 -2.91
C LEU A 307 14.79 38.97 -4.08
N VAL A 308 13.89 38.02 -3.81
CA VAL A 308 13.34 37.10 -4.81
C VAL A 308 11.90 37.51 -5.07
N ASP A 309 11.51 37.53 -6.33
CA ASP A 309 10.13 37.85 -6.76
C ASP A 309 9.11 37.04 -5.95
N GLU A 310 8.10 37.69 -5.36
CA GLU A 310 7.10 37.04 -4.50
C GLU A 310 6.35 35.90 -5.20
N ARG A 311 6.25 35.93 -6.54
CA ARG A 311 5.67 34.83 -7.33
C ARG A 311 6.48 33.54 -7.22
N MET A 312 7.75 33.62 -6.82
CA MET A 312 8.62 32.47 -6.62
C MET A 312 8.48 31.82 -5.23
N LEU A 313 7.87 32.51 -4.27
CA LEU A 313 7.73 32.01 -2.89
C LEU A 313 6.91 30.71 -2.79
N PRO A 314 5.76 30.54 -3.48
CA PRO A 314 5.03 29.27 -3.50
C PRO A 314 5.83 28.10 -4.09
N TYR A 315 6.88 28.39 -4.88
CA TYR A 315 7.76 27.40 -5.50
C TYR A 315 8.93 26.97 -4.59
N ILE A 316 9.18 27.73 -3.52
CA ILE A 316 10.32 27.55 -2.60
C ILE A 316 9.85 26.99 -1.23
N GLU A 317 8.57 27.10 -0.89
CA GLU A 317 8.00 26.82 0.44
C GLU A 317 7.42 25.40 0.66
N ALA A 318 7.88 24.40 -0.08
CA ALA A 318 7.37 23.04 0.08
C ALA A 318 7.85 22.40 1.41
N ARG A 319 6.90 22.15 2.33
CA ARG A 319 7.17 21.44 3.59
C ARG A 319 7.55 19.98 3.29
N LEU A 320 8.60 19.49 3.94
CA LEU A 320 9.07 18.12 3.76
C LEU A 320 8.21 17.14 4.59
N ASP A 321 7.78 16.06 3.96
CA ASP A 321 7.12 14.91 4.57
C ASP A 321 8.19 13.98 5.14
N LYS A 322 8.56 14.24 6.39
CA LYS A 322 9.60 13.49 7.11
C LYS A 322 9.28 11.99 7.23
N PRO A 323 8.03 11.57 7.53
CA PRO A 323 7.66 10.15 7.50
C PRO A 323 7.88 9.49 6.14
N LEU A 324 7.47 10.13 5.03
CA LEU A 324 7.67 9.62 3.68
C LEU A 324 9.15 9.44 3.36
N ILE A 325 9.96 10.48 3.63
CA ILE A 325 11.41 10.45 3.40
C ILE A 325 12.05 9.34 4.23
N THR A 326 11.70 9.22 5.51
CA THR A 326 12.24 8.16 6.39
C THR A 326 11.91 6.77 5.85
N ALA A 327 10.65 6.54 5.47
CA ALA A 327 10.22 5.25 4.93
C ALA A 327 10.97 4.87 3.64
N LEU A 328 11.31 5.83 2.80
CA LEU A 328 12.10 5.60 1.60
C LEU A 328 13.58 5.32 1.94
N VAL A 329 14.16 6.02 2.91
CA VAL A 329 15.54 5.75 3.37
C VAL A 329 15.66 4.33 3.93
N GLU A 330 14.65 3.84 4.65
CA GLU A 330 14.60 2.45 5.14
C GLU A 330 14.57 1.39 4.03
N ARG A 331 14.27 1.80 2.79
CA ARG A 331 14.18 0.93 1.61
C ARG A 331 15.35 1.13 0.66
N TRP A 332 16.21 2.11 0.90
CA TRP A 332 17.37 2.40 0.07
C TRP A 332 18.45 1.34 0.23
N ARG A 333 18.96 0.79 -0.88
CA ARG A 333 20.11 -0.10 -0.92
C ARG A 333 21.27 0.59 -1.60
N SER A 334 22.35 0.74 -0.85
CA SER A 334 23.53 1.46 -1.31
C SER A 334 24.39 0.62 -2.27
N GLU A 335 24.18 -0.70 -2.26
CA GLU A 335 24.86 -1.68 -3.10
C GLU A 335 24.41 -1.59 -4.56
N THR A 336 23.12 -1.27 -4.78
CA THR A 336 22.52 -1.11 -6.11
C THR A 336 22.15 0.34 -6.43
N ASN A 337 22.20 1.26 -5.46
CA ASN A 337 21.68 2.62 -5.55
C ASN A 337 20.21 2.66 -6.00
N THR A 338 19.39 1.79 -5.38
CA THR A 338 17.95 1.69 -5.65
C THR A 338 17.15 1.57 -4.35
N PHE A 339 15.87 1.92 -4.41
CA PHE A 339 14.89 1.59 -3.39
C PHE A 339 14.33 0.19 -3.67
N HIS A 340 14.39 -0.68 -2.67
CA HIS A 340 13.77 -2.00 -2.70
C HIS A 340 12.33 -1.88 -2.19
N LEU A 341 11.38 -1.91 -3.11
CA LEU A 341 9.96 -1.83 -2.84
C LEU A 341 9.30 -3.20 -3.07
N ALA A 342 8.06 -3.36 -2.60
CA ALA A 342 7.31 -4.62 -2.75
C ALA A 342 7.03 -5.00 -4.22
N ASN A 343 7.12 -4.05 -5.14
CA ASN A 343 6.90 -4.20 -6.58
C ASN A 343 8.20 -4.20 -7.40
N GLY A 344 9.36 -4.32 -6.75
CA GLY A 344 10.67 -4.34 -7.41
C GLY A 344 11.58 -3.18 -7.00
N GLU A 345 12.70 -3.05 -7.71
CA GLU A 345 13.62 -1.93 -7.55
C GLU A 345 13.10 -0.69 -8.26
N MET A 346 13.24 0.47 -7.62
CA MET A 346 12.97 1.78 -8.22
C MET A 346 14.07 2.76 -7.82
N THR A 347 14.32 3.82 -8.58
CA THR A 347 15.31 4.82 -8.16
C THR A 347 15.05 6.19 -8.78
N ILE A 348 15.67 7.23 -8.21
CA ILE A 348 15.64 8.58 -8.78
C ILE A 348 16.64 8.60 -9.92
N THR A 349 16.22 8.96 -11.13
CA THR A 349 17.08 8.88 -12.31
C THR A 349 17.43 10.24 -12.88
N LEU A 350 18.32 10.27 -13.88
CA LEU A 350 18.65 11.51 -14.60
C LEU A 350 17.43 12.15 -15.27
N GLU A 351 16.43 11.36 -15.67
CA GLU A 351 15.14 11.87 -16.14
C GLU A 351 14.45 12.70 -15.05
N ASP A 352 14.33 12.11 -13.86
CA ASP A 352 13.63 12.74 -12.74
C ASP A 352 14.32 14.05 -12.35
N VAL A 353 15.64 14.10 -12.33
CA VAL A 353 16.40 15.33 -12.04
C VAL A 353 16.17 16.41 -13.10
N ALA A 354 16.25 16.03 -14.38
CA ALA A 354 16.07 16.97 -15.49
C ALA A 354 14.65 17.54 -15.55
N VAL A 355 13.64 16.70 -15.30
CA VAL A 355 12.23 17.10 -15.41
C VAL A 355 11.73 17.80 -14.15
N LEU A 356 12.06 17.29 -12.96
CA LEU A 356 11.53 17.81 -11.70
C LEU A 356 12.25 19.07 -11.23
N LEU A 357 13.57 19.14 -11.41
CA LEU A 357 14.38 20.30 -11.01
C LEU A 357 14.78 21.21 -12.18
N GLY A 358 14.66 20.76 -13.43
CA GLY A 358 15.15 21.54 -14.59
C GLY A 358 16.68 21.62 -14.66
N LEU A 359 17.40 20.75 -13.95
CA LEU A 359 18.85 20.75 -13.94
C LEU A 359 19.40 19.98 -15.14
N ARG A 360 20.41 20.56 -15.79
CA ARG A 360 21.09 19.93 -16.91
C ARG A 360 21.80 18.64 -16.47
N VAL A 361 21.59 17.56 -17.20
CA VAL A 361 22.20 16.23 -16.94
C VAL A 361 23.27 15.86 -17.98
N ASP A 362 23.30 16.55 -19.11
CA ASP A 362 24.37 16.52 -20.10
C ASP A 362 25.50 17.51 -19.75
N GLY A 363 26.65 17.36 -20.41
CA GLY A 363 27.83 18.22 -20.22
C GLY A 363 28.88 17.71 -19.23
N ASP A 364 29.86 18.54 -18.89
CA ASP A 364 31.08 18.11 -18.20
C ASP A 364 30.78 17.64 -16.77
N THR A 365 31.52 16.64 -16.29
CA THR A 365 31.35 16.15 -14.92
C THR A 365 31.78 17.19 -13.91
N VAL A 366 31.06 17.27 -12.78
CA VAL A 366 31.41 18.17 -11.68
C VAL A 366 32.55 17.54 -10.87
N SER A 367 33.77 17.65 -11.39
CA SER A 367 34.99 17.05 -10.82
C SER A 367 36.10 18.07 -10.54
N ARG A 368 36.00 19.31 -11.05
CA ARG A 368 37.01 20.37 -10.92
C ARG A 368 37.53 20.47 -9.48
N GLY A 369 38.85 20.29 -9.31
CA GLY A 369 39.51 20.21 -8.00
C GLY A 369 39.30 21.43 -7.09
N ASP A 370 39.64 21.28 -5.81
CA ASP A 370 39.46 22.30 -4.77
C ASP A 370 40.44 23.48 -4.94
N ARG A 371 40.12 24.42 -5.84
CA ARG A 371 40.89 25.65 -6.05
C ARG A 371 40.49 26.73 -5.05
N MET A 372 40.75 26.48 -3.77
CA MET A 372 40.42 27.38 -2.66
C MET A 372 40.90 28.83 -2.89
N GLU A 373 42.05 29.02 -3.53
CA GLU A 373 42.59 30.34 -3.84
C GLU A 373 41.74 31.08 -4.89
N LEU A 374 41.32 30.39 -5.94
CA LEU A 374 40.41 30.91 -6.96
C LEU A 374 39.05 31.25 -6.36
N ALA A 375 38.53 30.40 -5.46
CA ALA A 375 37.26 30.64 -4.78
C ALA A 375 37.29 31.90 -3.90
N ARG A 376 38.42 32.20 -3.24
CA ARG A 376 38.60 33.46 -2.49
C ARG A 376 38.67 34.67 -3.42
N VAL A 377 39.38 34.54 -4.54
CA VAL A 377 39.50 35.57 -5.57
C VAL A 377 38.15 35.85 -6.27
N LEU A 378 37.25 34.88 -6.36
CA LEU A 378 35.94 35.07 -7.01
C LEU A 378 34.96 35.90 -6.17
N LEU A 379 34.99 35.80 -4.84
CA LEU A 379 34.19 36.67 -3.96
C LEU A 379 34.87 38.01 -3.66
N ARG A 380 36.21 38.08 -3.72
CA ARG A 380 37.04 39.29 -3.43
C ARG A 380 36.74 39.99 -2.11
N VAL A 381 36.33 39.25 -1.08
CA VAL A 381 36.04 39.75 0.27
C VAL A 381 36.96 39.08 1.28
N GLU A 382 37.49 39.85 2.24
CA GLU A 382 38.20 39.30 3.39
C GLU A 382 37.21 38.51 4.27
N LEU A 383 37.46 37.22 4.45
CA LEU A 383 36.59 36.34 5.23
C LEU A 383 36.80 36.60 6.74
N PRO A 384 35.77 37.06 7.49
CA PRO A 384 35.93 37.33 8.92
C PRO A 384 36.18 36.04 9.71
N PRO A 385 36.87 36.11 10.87
CA PRO A 385 37.14 34.95 11.71
C PRO A 385 35.85 34.19 12.08
N GLY A 386 35.84 32.87 11.87
CA GLY A 386 34.69 32.01 12.18
C GLY A 386 33.63 31.89 11.08
N SER A 387 33.70 32.70 10.01
CA SER A 387 32.81 32.54 8.84
C SER A 387 33.24 31.40 7.91
N PHE A 388 34.50 30.97 8.02
CA PHE A 388 35.13 29.93 7.21
C PHE A 388 35.75 28.86 8.11
N GLN A 389 35.34 27.60 7.93
CA GLN A 389 35.89 26.46 8.65
C GLN A 389 35.89 25.21 7.76
N GLY A 390 37.07 24.58 7.62
CA GLY A 390 37.21 23.30 6.90
C GLY A 390 36.77 23.33 5.43
N GLY A 391 37.03 24.42 4.70
CA GLY A 391 36.61 24.58 3.29
C GLY A 391 35.18 25.06 3.10
N ARG A 392 34.42 25.25 4.19
CA ARG A 392 33.00 25.66 4.17
C ARG A 392 32.84 27.12 4.58
N LEU A 393 31.95 27.82 3.89
CA LEU A 393 31.56 29.20 4.15
C LEU A 393 30.15 29.23 4.75
N SER A 394 29.93 30.07 5.77
CA SER A 394 28.64 30.15 6.43
C SER A 394 27.53 30.67 5.53
N LEU A 395 26.41 29.94 5.42
CA LEU A 395 25.24 30.38 4.64
C LEU A 395 24.63 31.67 5.20
N SER A 396 24.62 31.82 6.53
CA SER A 396 24.17 33.05 7.20
C SER A 396 25.05 34.24 6.84
N TRP A 397 26.37 34.05 6.81
CA TRP A 397 27.30 35.11 6.42
C TRP A 397 27.13 35.52 4.96
N ILE A 398 27.05 34.55 4.04
CA ILE A 398 26.82 34.83 2.60
C ILE A 398 25.57 35.68 2.43
N ARG A 399 24.48 35.30 3.11
CA ARG A 399 23.22 36.06 3.08
C ARG A 399 23.42 37.48 3.62
N CYS A 400 24.02 37.64 4.80
CA CYS A 400 24.18 38.96 5.41
C CYS A 400 25.07 39.90 4.58
N GLN A 401 26.02 39.38 3.82
CA GLN A 401 26.93 40.20 3.00
C GLN A 401 26.39 40.49 1.59
N PHE A 402 25.72 39.53 0.95
CA PHE A 402 25.42 39.61 -0.49
C PHE A 402 23.93 39.69 -0.83
N SER A 403 23.01 39.61 0.15
CA SER A 403 21.56 39.62 -0.11
C SER A 403 21.02 40.91 -0.72
N PHE A 404 21.77 42.02 -0.61
CA PHE A 404 21.41 43.31 -1.18
C PHE A 404 22.53 43.80 -2.10
N CYS A 405 22.25 43.88 -3.41
CA CYS A 405 23.17 44.46 -4.39
C CYS A 405 22.84 45.95 -4.57
N PRO A 406 23.80 46.88 -4.46
CA PRO A 406 23.55 48.31 -4.67
C PRO A 406 23.04 48.62 -6.09
N ASP A 407 22.14 49.59 -6.23
CA ASP A 407 21.56 49.98 -7.52
C ASP A 407 22.60 50.57 -8.51
N ASP A 408 23.68 51.14 -7.99
CA ASP A 408 24.81 51.72 -8.74
C ASP A 408 26.01 50.76 -8.85
N ALA A 409 25.80 49.47 -8.58
CA ALA A 409 26.84 48.46 -8.61
C ALA A 409 27.51 48.33 -9.99
N THR A 410 28.84 48.28 -10.00
CA THR A 410 29.59 47.90 -11.20
C THR A 410 29.30 46.46 -11.60
N GLU A 411 29.50 46.12 -12.88
CA GLU A 411 29.34 44.75 -13.41
C GLU A 411 30.09 43.70 -12.56
N LEU A 412 31.30 44.04 -12.10
CA LEU A 412 32.10 43.16 -11.23
C LEU A 412 31.38 42.85 -9.90
N VAL A 413 30.74 43.85 -9.30
CA VAL A 413 29.99 43.70 -8.04
C VAL A 413 28.72 42.90 -8.29
N ILE A 414 28.00 43.15 -9.38
CA ILE A 414 26.83 42.35 -9.77
C ILE A 414 27.20 40.87 -9.90
N GLN A 415 28.31 40.56 -10.57
CA GLN A 415 28.79 39.20 -10.70
C GLN A 415 29.16 38.55 -9.36
N GLN A 416 29.73 39.30 -8.42
CA GLN A 416 30.01 38.78 -7.06
C GLN A 416 28.73 38.40 -6.32
N HIS A 417 27.73 39.29 -6.34
CA HIS A 417 26.43 39.03 -5.72
C HIS A 417 25.71 37.85 -6.38
N ALA A 418 25.77 37.73 -7.70
CA ALA A 418 25.21 36.59 -8.43
C ALA A 418 25.89 35.26 -8.05
N ARG A 419 27.23 35.21 -8.00
CA ARG A 419 27.97 34.02 -7.56
C ARG A 419 27.65 33.64 -6.11
N ALA A 420 27.54 34.64 -5.22
CA ALA A 420 27.17 34.42 -3.82
C ALA A 420 25.73 33.90 -3.67
N TYR A 421 24.79 34.42 -4.47
CA TYR A 421 23.42 33.92 -4.54
C TYR A 421 23.37 32.46 -4.99
N LEU A 422 24.03 32.15 -6.11
CA LEU A 422 24.10 30.77 -6.64
C LEU A 422 24.73 29.82 -5.62
N LEU A 423 25.83 30.23 -4.97
CA LEU A 423 26.48 29.44 -3.93
C LEU A 423 25.56 29.19 -2.72
N HIS A 424 24.80 30.20 -2.28
CA HIS A 424 23.79 30.03 -1.23
C HIS A 424 22.68 29.09 -1.68
N LEU A 425 22.14 29.29 -2.89
CA LEU A 425 21.05 28.51 -3.45
C LEU A 425 21.40 27.03 -3.52
N VAL A 426 22.52 26.68 -4.16
CA VAL A 426 22.93 25.28 -4.31
C VAL A 426 23.31 24.67 -2.96
N GLY A 427 23.91 25.44 -2.06
CA GLY A 427 24.29 25.00 -0.72
C GLY A 427 23.11 24.80 0.23
N ALA A 428 22.01 25.53 0.02
CA ALA A 428 20.80 25.38 0.81
C ALA A 428 19.86 24.30 0.24
N THR A 429 19.84 24.09 -1.07
CA THR A 429 18.82 23.22 -1.69
C THR A 429 19.36 21.89 -2.22
N ILE A 430 20.42 21.92 -3.03
CA ILE A 430 20.90 20.75 -3.79
C ILE A 430 21.95 19.97 -2.99
N PHE A 431 22.96 20.69 -2.48
CA PHE A 431 24.13 20.15 -1.77
C PHE A 431 24.11 20.52 -0.29
N SER A 432 22.91 20.55 0.30
CA SER A 432 22.72 20.82 1.72
C SER A 432 23.46 19.78 2.55
N ASP A 433 24.15 20.25 3.59
CA ASP A 433 24.63 19.37 4.65
C ASP A 433 23.58 19.32 5.77
N GLY A 434 23.56 18.23 6.54
CA GLY A 434 22.61 18.08 7.65
C GLY A 434 22.74 19.15 8.74
N SER A 435 23.76 20.02 8.69
CA SER A 435 24.03 21.05 9.69
C SER A 435 23.37 22.40 9.38
N ALA A 436 22.96 22.66 8.13
CA ALA A 436 22.43 23.95 7.65
C ALA A 436 23.38 25.16 7.78
N ARG A 437 24.65 24.96 8.16
CA ARG A 437 25.49 26.07 8.63
C ARG A 437 26.37 26.65 7.55
N GLY A 438 26.74 25.87 6.53
CA GLY A 438 27.65 26.34 5.50
C GLY A 438 27.62 25.51 4.23
N VAL A 439 28.26 26.05 3.19
CA VAL A 439 28.40 25.46 1.86
C VAL A 439 29.87 25.36 1.50
N HIS A 440 30.27 24.31 0.79
CA HIS A 440 31.66 24.14 0.40
C HIS A 440 32.07 25.14 -0.68
N MET A 441 33.22 25.80 -0.51
CA MET A 441 33.71 26.82 -1.46
C MET A 441 34.03 26.26 -2.85
N ALA A 442 34.38 24.98 -2.95
CA ALA A 442 34.56 24.30 -4.24
C ALA A 442 33.40 24.46 -5.23
N TYR A 443 32.13 24.63 -4.80
CA TYR A 443 31.04 24.90 -5.74
C TYR A 443 31.18 26.26 -6.43
N LEU A 444 31.87 27.22 -5.81
CA LEU A 444 32.08 28.56 -6.36
C LEU A 444 32.99 28.55 -7.59
N THR A 445 33.91 27.60 -7.69
CA THR A 445 34.77 27.45 -8.89
C THR A 445 33.95 27.03 -10.11
N LEU A 446 32.77 26.46 -9.88
CA LEU A 446 31.77 26.16 -10.90
C LEU A 446 30.89 27.38 -11.20
N PHE A 447 31.18 28.58 -10.70
CA PHE A 447 30.47 29.81 -11.07
C PHE A 447 31.46 30.88 -11.60
N GLU A 448 32.66 30.46 -12.02
CA GLU A 448 33.71 31.36 -12.52
C GLU A 448 33.23 32.18 -13.74
N ASP A 449 32.79 31.53 -14.81
CA ASP A 449 32.43 32.22 -16.07
C ASP A 449 30.92 32.34 -16.32
N PHE A 450 30.06 31.95 -15.37
CA PHE A 450 28.61 31.72 -15.53
C PHE A 450 28.21 30.72 -16.65
N GLU A 451 29.11 30.43 -17.60
CA GLU A 451 29.08 29.35 -18.60
C GLU A 451 29.11 27.94 -17.98
N ALA A 452 29.39 27.83 -16.69
CA ALA A 452 29.32 26.59 -15.94
C ALA A 452 27.90 26.00 -15.83
N ALA A 453 26.89 26.68 -16.39
CA ALA A 453 25.63 26.08 -16.84
C ALA A 453 25.82 24.91 -17.85
N ARG A 454 27.03 24.69 -18.37
CA ARG A 454 27.41 23.54 -19.19
C ARG A 454 27.73 22.28 -18.40
N ASN A 455 27.94 22.35 -17.09
CA ASN A 455 28.24 21.16 -16.31
C ASN A 455 26.98 20.32 -16.07
N SER A 456 27.17 19.02 -15.86
CA SER A 456 26.09 18.10 -15.49
C SER A 456 25.71 18.23 -14.01
N TRP A 457 25.12 19.38 -13.67
CA TRP A 457 24.62 19.67 -12.31
C TRP A 457 23.60 18.63 -11.84
N GLY A 458 22.81 18.08 -12.76
CA GLY A 458 21.84 17.04 -12.45
C GLY A 458 22.50 15.72 -12.05
N ALA A 459 23.56 15.29 -12.74
CA ALA A 459 24.31 14.09 -12.34
C ALA A 459 25.03 14.30 -11.00
N ALA A 460 25.59 15.48 -10.76
CA ALA A 460 26.22 15.82 -9.48
C ALA A 460 25.21 15.85 -8.32
N THR A 461 24.02 16.41 -8.56
CA THR A 461 22.89 16.40 -7.61
C THR A 461 22.52 14.98 -7.22
N LEU A 462 22.39 14.10 -8.22
CA LEU A 462 22.01 12.71 -8.01
C LEU A 462 23.11 11.92 -7.29
N ALA A 463 24.38 12.13 -7.65
CA ALA A 463 25.53 11.54 -6.95
C ALA A 463 25.53 11.91 -5.46
N PHE A 464 25.33 13.19 -5.16
CA PHE A 464 25.28 13.69 -3.78
C PHE A 464 24.10 13.09 -3.02
N LEU A 465 22.90 13.07 -3.61
CA LEU A 465 21.71 12.50 -2.98
C LEU A 465 21.87 11.00 -2.71
N TYR A 466 22.37 10.22 -3.67
CA TYR A 466 22.66 8.79 -3.48
C TYR A 466 23.64 8.55 -2.33
N ARG A 467 24.68 9.38 -2.23
CA ARG A 467 25.66 9.32 -1.14
C ARG A 467 25.04 9.64 0.21
N GLU A 468 24.14 10.63 0.29
CA GLU A 468 23.45 10.96 1.54
C GLU A 468 22.42 9.91 1.94
N LEU A 469 21.72 9.29 0.98
CA LEU A 469 20.86 8.13 1.22
C LEU A 469 21.64 6.95 1.78
N ALA A 470 22.81 6.64 1.20
CA ALA A 470 23.71 5.59 1.67
C ALA A 470 24.28 5.83 3.08
N LYS A 471 24.34 7.10 3.53
CA LYS A 471 24.71 7.45 4.91
C LYS A 471 23.50 7.32 5.84
N ALA A 472 22.36 7.89 5.45
CA ALA A 472 21.14 7.95 6.27
C ALA A 472 20.49 6.58 6.51
N CYS A 473 20.74 5.62 5.63
CA CYS A 473 20.25 4.25 5.76
C CYS A 473 21.03 3.41 6.78
N ARG A 474 22.13 3.92 7.37
CA ARG A 474 22.92 3.20 8.39
C ARG A 474 22.29 3.29 9.78
N THR A 475 22.52 2.27 10.60
CA THR A 475 22.09 2.26 12.02
C THR A 475 22.68 3.43 12.80
N GLY A 476 21.88 4.00 13.71
CA GLY A 476 22.28 5.12 14.57
C GLY A 476 22.32 6.49 13.89
N VAL A 477 22.02 6.60 12.60
CA VAL A 477 21.96 7.90 11.90
C VAL A 477 20.59 8.54 12.09
N VAL A 478 20.60 9.75 12.67
CA VAL A 478 19.39 10.49 13.09
C VAL A 478 18.90 11.51 12.07
N GLY A 479 19.69 11.87 11.06
CA GLY A 479 19.31 12.88 10.07
C GLY A 479 19.77 12.55 8.65
N ILE A 480 19.17 13.22 7.67
CA ILE A 480 19.50 13.08 6.25
C ILE A 480 19.74 14.46 5.61
N ALA A 481 20.70 14.50 4.68
CA ALA A 481 21.07 15.68 3.92
C ALA A 481 20.85 15.48 2.41
N GLY A 482 21.16 16.49 1.60
CA GLY A 482 20.96 16.47 0.15
C GLY A 482 19.59 17.00 -0.31
N CYS A 483 19.31 16.82 -1.60
CA CYS A 483 18.11 17.40 -2.23
C CYS A 483 16.83 16.63 -1.88
N LEU A 484 16.33 16.78 -0.66
CA LEU A 484 15.13 16.10 -0.17
C LEU A 484 13.85 16.52 -0.91
N THR A 485 13.83 17.74 -1.46
CA THR A 485 12.75 18.18 -2.35
C THR A 485 12.66 17.24 -3.55
N LEU A 486 13.76 16.97 -4.26
CA LEU A 486 13.77 16.04 -5.39
C LEU A 486 13.23 14.66 -5.01
N MET A 487 13.67 14.12 -3.86
CA MET A 487 13.23 12.82 -3.38
C MET A 487 11.71 12.78 -3.13
N GLN A 488 11.15 13.82 -2.52
CA GLN A 488 9.71 13.94 -2.30
C GLN A 488 8.93 14.13 -3.60
N LEU A 489 9.42 14.98 -4.52
CA LEU A 489 8.83 15.15 -5.86
C LEU A 489 8.78 13.83 -6.63
N TRP A 490 9.90 13.09 -6.62
CA TRP A 490 10.00 11.80 -7.26
C TRP A 490 9.03 10.79 -6.65
N ALA A 491 8.90 10.75 -5.32
CA ALA A 491 7.95 9.87 -4.66
C ALA A 491 6.50 10.19 -5.08
N TRP A 492 6.14 11.47 -5.15
CA TRP A 492 4.84 11.90 -5.66
C TRP A 492 4.63 11.58 -7.14
N GLU A 493 5.67 11.53 -7.95
CA GLU A 493 5.54 11.14 -9.35
C GLU A 493 5.41 9.63 -9.55
N ARG A 494 6.21 8.85 -8.82
CA ARG A 494 6.42 7.43 -9.11
C ARG A 494 5.65 6.50 -8.17
N LEU A 495 5.20 6.97 -7.00
CA LEU A 495 4.45 6.17 -6.01
C LEU A 495 3.02 6.69 -5.82
N HIS A 496 2.01 5.85 -6.08
CA HIS A 496 0.59 6.24 -6.00
C HIS A 496 0.12 6.59 -4.58
N THR A 497 0.78 6.06 -3.56
CA THR A 497 0.44 6.26 -2.15
C THR A 497 1.04 7.56 -1.63
N GLY A 498 0.24 8.43 -1.00
CA GLY A 498 0.71 9.67 -0.40
C GLY A 498 0.84 10.86 -1.36
N ARG A 499 0.43 10.71 -2.63
CA ARG A 499 0.33 11.84 -3.58
C ARG A 499 -0.72 12.86 -3.12
N PRO A 500 -0.43 14.18 -3.12
CA PRO A 500 -1.44 15.20 -2.84
C PRO A 500 -2.61 15.13 -3.84
N THR A 501 -3.85 15.19 -3.35
CA THR A 501 -5.07 15.16 -4.21
C THR A 501 -5.43 16.56 -4.73
N LEU A 502 -5.84 16.66 -6.00
CA LEU A 502 -6.21 17.91 -6.68
C LEU A 502 -7.49 18.55 -6.11
N LEU A 503 -7.46 19.86 -5.86
CA LEU A 503 -8.63 20.73 -5.63
C LEU A 503 -8.60 21.93 -6.60
N GLU A 504 -9.24 21.83 -7.78
CA GLU A 504 -9.64 22.86 -8.82
C GLU A 504 -8.65 23.92 -9.37
N GLU A 505 -8.21 23.78 -10.65
CA GLU A 505 -7.07 24.47 -11.33
C GLU A 505 -6.93 26.01 -11.13
N PRO A 506 -5.69 26.55 -11.02
CA PRO A 506 -5.39 27.89 -11.52
C PRO A 506 -4.46 27.84 -12.74
N ALA A 507 -4.77 28.67 -13.73
CA ALA A 507 -4.06 28.80 -15.00
C ALA A 507 -2.73 29.56 -14.84
N VAL A 508 -1.58 28.86 -14.84
CA VAL A 508 -0.28 29.50 -15.11
C VAL A 508 0.56 28.59 -16.01
N GLN A 509 0.90 29.08 -17.20
CA GLN A 509 1.78 28.43 -18.17
C GLN A 509 3.25 28.84 -17.93
N GLY A 510 4.20 27.88 -17.89
CA GLY A 510 5.62 28.17 -18.19
C GLY A 510 6.75 27.77 -17.21
N GLY A 511 6.54 26.98 -16.14
CA GLY A 511 7.61 26.57 -15.19
C GLY A 511 7.79 25.05 -14.99
N PRO A 512 8.92 24.58 -14.40
CA PRO A 512 9.17 23.18 -14.07
C PRO A 512 8.19 22.64 -13.01
N LEU A 513 7.87 21.35 -13.05
CA LEU A 513 6.65 20.83 -12.40
C LEU A 513 6.64 20.74 -10.89
N GLY A 514 7.83 20.68 -10.27
CA GLY A 514 7.97 20.87 -8.82
C GLY A 514 7.43 22.21 -8.33
N SER A 515 7.08 23.14 -9.22
CA SER A 515 6.52 24.46 -8.90
C SER A 515 4.99 24.47 -8.66
N ARG A 516 4.28 23.34 -8.70
CA ARG A 516 2.79 23.32 -8.65
C ARG A 516 2.19 22.80 -7.33
N TYR A 517 2.58 23.36 -6.18
CA TYR A 517 2.02 22.92 -4.89
C TYR A 517 0.73 23.62 -4.44
N VAL A 518 -0.34 23.30 -5.17
CA VAL A 518 -1.67 22.90 -4.60
C VAL A 518 -2.27 21.74 -5.46
N LYS A 519 -1.57 21.28 -6.51
CA LYS A 519 -2.08 20.36 -7.55
C LYS A 519 -0.96 19.57 -8.22
N TRP A 520 -0.76 18.32 -7.80
CA TRP A 520 0.19 17.46 -8.50
C TRP A 520 -0.42 16.96 -9.82
N GLN A 521 0.29 17.16 -10.94
CA GLN A 521 -0.06 16.61 -12.24
C GLN A 521 1.17 15.88 -12.78
N SER A 522 1.02 14.60 -13.14
CA SER A 522 2.14 13.76 -13.56
C SER A 522 2.83 14.32 -14.79
N TYR A 523 4.15 14.43 -14.76
CA TYR A 523 4.89 14.96 -15.90
C TYR A 523 4.82 14.07 -17.13
N LEU A 524 4.53 12.77 -16.93
CA LEU A 524 4.29 11.81 -17.99
C LEU A 524 3.13 12.25 -18.90
N ASP A 525 2.11 12.92 -18.36
CA ASP A 525 0.91 13.32 -19.10
C ASP A 525 1.13 14.46 -20.11
N PHE A 526 2.25 15.20 -20.01
CA PHE A 526 2.52 16.35 -20.87
C PHE A 526 4.01 16.58 -21.16
N MET A 527 4.82 15.51 -21.15
CA MET A 527 6.24 15.57 -21.53
C MET A 527 6.49 16.34 -22.84
N GLN A 528 5.58 16.22 -23.81
CA GLN A 528 5.67 16.91 -25.11
C GLN A 528 5.55 18.45 -25.01
N ARG A 529 5.03 18.97 -23.89
CA ARG A 529 4.82 20.41 -23.64
C ARG A 529 5.85 21.01 -22.68
N LEU A 530 6.81 20.21 -22.22
CA LEU A 530 7.86 20.69 -21.32
C LEU A 530 8.81 21.65 -22.05
N PRO A 531 9.38 22.66 -21.35
CA PRO A 531 10.44 23.49 -21.90
C PRO A 531 11.61 22.64 -22.42
N ALA A 532 12.25 23.07 -23.51
CA ALA A 532 13.31 22.33 -24.18
C ALA A 532 14.46 21.95 -23.22
N ILE A 533 14.80 22.82 -22.27
CA ILE A 533 15.85 22.58 -21.26
C ILE A 533 15.58 21.34 -20.38
N CYS A 534 14.31 20.99 -20.13
CA CYS A 534 13.94 19.82 -19.32
C CYS A 534 14.09 18.49 -20.07
N VAL A 535 14.16 18.53 -21.41
CA VAL A 535 14.19 17.33 -22.28
C VAL A 535 15.47 17.23 -23.13
N GLU A 536 16.36 18.21 -23.04
CA GLU A 536 17.63 18.28 -23.79
C GLU A 536 18.50 17.03 -23.53
N GLY A 537 18.52 16.56 -22.28
CA GLY A 537 19.27 15.38 -21.85
C GLY A 537 18.61 14.02 -22.12
N ARG A 538 17.46 13.95 -22.81
CA ARG A 538 16.65 12.71 -22.94
C ARG A 538 17.42 11.49 -23.44
N ARG A 539 18.43 11.73 -24.29
CA ARG A 539 19.25 10.68 -24.92
C ARG A 539 20.14 9.91 -23.92
N ILE A 540 20.37 10.47 -22.73
CA ILE A 540 21.26 9.87 -21.71
C ILE A 540 20.53 9.55 -20.39
N TRP A 541 19.20 9.68 -20.36
CA TRP A 541 18.43 9.40 -19.14
C TRP A 541 18.56 7.95 -18.68
N LEU A 542 18.75 7.01 -19.61
CA LEU A 542 18.93 5.59 -19.34
C LEU A 542 20.39 5.14 -19.48
N SER A 543 21.36 6.05 -19.35
CA SER A 543 22.78 5.69 -19.38
C SER A 543 23.21 4.96 -18.10
N ARG A 544 23.81 3.77 -18.24
CA ARG A 544 24.54 3.12 -17.14
C ARG A 544 25.90 3.79 -16.99
N THR A 545 26.05 4.67 -16.00
CA THR A 545 27.21 5.59 -15.91
C THR A 545 27.57 5.91 -14.45
N PRO A 546 28.85 6.21 -14.15
CA PRO A 546 29.16 6.90 -12.90
C PRO A 546 28.55 8.30 -12.87
N LEU A 547 28.07 8.67 -11.69
CA LEU A 547 27.63 10.00 -11.30
C LEU A 547 28.72 10.59 -10.40
N ILE A 548 29.13 11.84 -10.67
CA ILE A 548 30.29 12.44 -10.05
C ILE A 548 29.94 13.82 -9.46
N CYS A 549 30.31 14.01 -8.20
CA CYS A 549 30.26 15.28 -7.50
C CYS A 549 31.51 15.42 -6.62
N PHE A 550 32.57 16.00 -7.19
CA PHE A 550 33.91 16.10 -6.59
C PHE A 550 34.45 14.73 -6.11
N GLU A 551 34.57 14.51 -4.81
CA GLU A 551 35.02 13.25 -4.22
C GLU A 551 33.99 12.11 -4.31
N ILE A 552 32.72 12.45 -4.56
CA ILE A 552 31.62 11.50 -4.58
C ILE A 552 31.54 10.88 -5.96
N VAL A 553 31.65 9.56 -5.98
CA VAL A 553 31.32 8.71 -7.13
C VAL A 553 30.24 7.74 -6.67
N GLU A 554 29.15 7.69 -7.44
CA GLU A 554 28.07 6.70 -7.29
C GLU A 554 27.72 6.15 -8.68
N LEU A 555 27.08 4.99 -8.77
CA LEU A 555 26.67 4.41 -10.06
C LEU A 555 25.19 4.67 -10.33
N HIS A 556 24.90 5.07 -11.57
CA HIS A 556 23.56 5.11 -12.14
C HIS A 556 23.35 3.82 -12.95
N VAL A 557 22.38 3.01 -12.54
CA VAL A 557 22.11 1.66 -13.09
C VAL A 557 20.65 1.52 -13.53
N PRO A 558 20.21 2.27 -14.54
CA PRO A 558 18.81 2.35 -14.95
C PRO A 558 18.27 1.01 -15.50
N ASP A 559 19.16 0.11 -15.96
CA ASP A 559 18.81 -1.24 -16.37
C ASP A 559 18.17 -2.09 -15.27
N ARG A 560 18.29 -1.70 -13.99
CA ARG A 560 17.65 -2.38 -12.86
C ARG A 560 16.23 -1.90 -12.57
N VAL A 561 15.81 -0.79 -13.18
CA VAL A 561 14.54 -0.11 -12.89
C VAL A 561 13.76 0.17 -14.17
N MET A 562 13.86 -0.70 -15.17
CA MET A 562 13.28 -0.50 -16.51
C MET A 562 11.75 -0.37 -16.47
N LEU A 563 11.09 -1.04 -15.52
CA LEU A 563 9.64 -0.91 -15.29
C LEU A 563 9.21 0.53 -14.97
N GLN A 564 10.09 1.33 -14.34
CA GLN A 564 9.82 2.74 -14.04
C GLN A 564 9.55 3.54 -15.32
N PHE A 565 10.08 3.09 -16.45
CA PHE A 565 9.96 3.72 -17.76
C PHE A 565 8.96 3.00 -18.69
N GLY A 566 8.21 2.04 -18.16
CA GLY A 566 7.28 1.22 -18.95
C GLY A 566 7.98 0.24 -19.90
N LEU A 567 9.26 -0.06 -19.65
CA LEU A 567 10.06 -1.02 -20.41
C LEU A 567 10.10 -2.38 -19.70
N GLU A 568 10.33 -3.46 -20.45
CA GLU A 568 10.46 -4.80 -19.87
C GLU A 568 11.69 -4.90 -18.96
N GLN A 569 11.51 -5.47 -17.76
CA GLN A 569 12.63 -5.72 -16.85
C GLN A 569 13.32 -7.02 -17.22
N VAL A 570 14.51 -6.89 -17.80
CA VAL A 570 15.42 -8.02 -18.00
C VAL A 570 16.31 -8.20 -16.77
N THR A 571 16.80 -9.43 -16.53
CA THR A 571 17.85 -9.66 -15.54
C THR A 571 19.06 -8.80 -15.91
N PRO A 572 19.56 -7.93 -15.00
CA PRO A 572 20.70 -7.07 -15.29
C PRO A 572 21.88 -7.90 -15.82
N PRO A 573 22.47 -7.53 -16.98
CA PRO A 573 23.50 -8.34 -17.62
C PRO A 573 24.84 -8.29 -16.88
N GLU A 574 25.06 -7.26 -16.07
CA GLU A 574 26.27 -7.07 -15.26
C GLU A 574 25.92 -6.71 -13.81
N ASP A 575 26.69 -7.27 -12.88
CA ASP A 575 26.65 -6.90 -11.46
C ASP A 575 27.01 -5.43 -11.25
N VAL A 576 26.44 -4.82 -10.21
CA VAL A 576 26.77 -3.44 -9.82
C VAL A 576 28.15 -3.45 -9.20
N LYS A 577 29.09 -2.71 -9.80
CA LYS A 577 30.47 -2.63 -9.30
C LYS A 577 30.51 -1.91 -7.96
N HIS A 578 31.17 -2.50 -6.99
CA HIS A 578 31.41 -1.85 -5.69
C HIS A 578 32.28 -0.60 -5.87
N VAL A 579 31.77 0.56 -5.45
CA VAL A 579 32.51 1.83 -5.46
C VAL A 579 32.98 2.15 -4.04
N THR A 580 34.29 2.31 -3.86
CA THR A 580 34.85 2.70 -2.57
C THR A 580 34.45 4.13 -2.20
N ARG A 581 33.75 4.28 -1.09
CA ARG A 581 33.22 5.57 -0.61
C ARG A 581 34.21 6.27 0.31
N PHE A 582 34.75 7.40 -0.12
CA PHE A 582 35.68 8.21 0.69
C PHE A 582 34.99 9.38 1.41
N SER A 583 35.61 9.83 2.50
CA SER A 583 35.30 11.10 3.16
C SER A 583 36.37 12.14 2.81
N ARG A 584 35.98 13.41 2.67
CA ARG A 584 36.89 14.54 2.44
C ARG A 584 37.76 14.88 3.67
N LYS A 585 37.41 14.34 4.86
CA LYS A 585 38.14 14.58 6.11
C LYS A 585 39.58 14.05 6.00
N GLY A 586 40.56 14.95 6.09
CA GLY A 586 41.98 14.61 6.02
C GLY A 586 42.56 14.52 4.60
N ARG A 587 41.79 14.84 3.55
CA ARG A 587 42.22 14.85 2.14
C ARG A 587 42.04 16.24 1.51
N ALA A 588 42.38 17.29 2.26
CA ALA A 588 42.29 18.66 1.77
C ALA A 588 43.33 18.89 0.65
N GLY A 589 42.90 19.40 -0.50
CA GLY A 589 43.78 19.66 -1.65
C GLY A 589 44.04 18.46 -2.58
N GLU A 590 43.33 17.34 -2.40
CA GLU A 590 43.37 16.22 -3.36
C GLU A 590 42.80 16.65 -4.71
N ASP A 591 43.49 16.26 -5.79
CA ASP A 591 43.00 16.46 -7.15
C ASP A 591 42.06 15.32 -7.55
N TRP A 592 40.76 15.56 -7.37
CA TRP A 592 39.72 14.60 -7.71
C TRP A 592 39.56 14.38 -9.23
N GLU A 593 40.01 15.31 -10.08
CA GLU A 593 40.02 15.09 -11.54
C GLU A 593 41.02 14.00 -11.90
N LEU A 594 42.22 14.07 -11.31
CA LEU A 594 43.24 13.05 -11.51
C LEU A 594 42.85 11.73 -10.84
N TYR A 595 42.34 11.80 -9.61
CA TYR A 595 42.02 10.59 -8.82
C TYR A 595 40.86 9.79 -9.43
N HIS A 596 39.84 10.46 -9.98
CA HIS A 596 38.66 9.83 -10.57
C HIS A 596 38.68 9.83 -12.10
N CYS A 597 39.85 10.00 -12.73
CA CYS A 597 39.97 10.15 -14.19
C CYS A 597 39.26 9.04 -14.98
N ASP A 598 39.36 7.78 -14.53
CA ASP A 598 38.67 6.64 -15.15
C ASP A 598 37.15 6.69 -15.01
N TYR A 599 36.63 7.24 -13.91
CA TYR A 599 35.20 7.46 -13.72
C TYR A 599 34.73 8.66 -14.55
N ILE A 600 35.51 9.73 -14.60
CA ILE A 600 35.23 10.93 -15.39
C ILE A 600 35.12 10.58 -16.87
N ALA A 601 36.11 9.87 -17.42
CA ALA A 601 36.10 9.44 -18.82
C ALA A 601 34.85 8.61 -19.16
N ARG A 602 34.46 7.66 -18.29
CA ARG A 602 33.21 6.89 -18.45
C ARG A 602 31.96 7.75 -18.32
N GLY A 603 31.99 8.71 -17.40
CA GLY A 603 30.93 9.70 -17.23
C GLY A 603 30.74 10.52 -18.50
N GLU A 604 31.81 11.05 -19.08
CA GLU A 604 31.78 11.83 -20.33
C GLU A 604 31.31 11.00 -21.52
N ALA A 605 31.66 9.70 -21.57
CA ALA A 605 31.22 8.76 -22.60
C ALA A 605 29.82 8.14 -22.36
N ARG A 606 29.03 8.63 -21.39
CA ARG A 606 27.75 8.02 -20.99
C ARG A 606 26.69 7.88 -22.09
N ALA A 607 26.79 8.63 -23.18
CA ALA A 607 25.91 8.47 -24.33
C ALA A 607 26.09 7.11 -25.03
N GLU A 608 27.23 6.44 -24.83
CA GLU A 608 27.55 5.13 -25.40
C GLU A 608 27.01 3.96 -24.54
N SER A 609 26.64 4.24 -23.28
CA SER A 609 26.18 3.24 -22.30
C SER A 609 24.68 3.32 -22.03
N VAL A 610 23.91 3.87 -22.97
CA VAL A 610 22.44 3.94 -22.89
C VAL A 610 21.86 2.55 -22.96
N VAL A 611 21.10 2.18 -21.93
CA VAL A 611 20.39 0.91 -21.86
C VAL A 611 19.18 0.98 -22.79
N ILE A 612 19.03 -0.04 -23.64
CA ILE A 612 17.91 -0.17 -24.58
C ILE A 612 16.99 -1.26 -24.04
N GLY A 613 15.74 -0.93 -23.73
CA GLY A 613 14.68 -1.90 -23.45
C GLY A 613 14.07 -2.45 -24.74
N GLN A 614 13.55 -3.69 -24.70
CA GLN A 614 12.73 -4.25 -25.78
C GLN A 614 11.31 -3.70 -25.73
#